data_AF-A0A251SFG7-F1
#
_entry.id   AF-A0A251SFG7-F1
#
_cell.length_a   1.000
_cell.length_b   1.000
_cell.length_c   1.000
_cell.angle_alpha   90.00
_cell.angle_beta   90.00
_cell.angle_gamma   90.00
#
_symmetry.space_group_name_H-M   'P 1'
#
loop_
_entity.id
_entity.type
_entity.pdbx_description
1 polymer ?
#
loop_
_entity_poly.entity_id
_entity_poly.type
_entity_poly.pdbx_seq_one_letter_code
_entity_poly.pdbx_strand_id
1 'polypeptide(L)'
;MKLFQAYLHLLLFLSLTTTSIAIPKYAKPECTDRCGSVTIPYPFGIGERCSVNPWYTIDCKNNATPYLSKLNNLEVLGVNLSNLTVIVNIPRVSYCQKPVWNISEIMGVHLDGSPFLFSKLNNKFVFEGCGNAIMVMDNGSVLTGCSTTCRSDTLSNGNHCFGIGCCQTTIPDRFKSYSINLTDLEMQGENGDCGSAALVDKTSYDEGRVSVRNSSSIPVSLVWTLTSKDFDHITCCHNRTEIKRKVVHFNGTALDTWTCYQRSVADNPYLIDGCEEYDCRNCTNRGGYCNYDYIYDVDGSLFSLDFSCVGEKTKQSKRTMSLGVILGNVICLCF
;
A
#
# COMPACT_ATOMS: atom_id res chain seq x y z
N MET A 1 -19.30 -31.35 -48.71
CA MET A 1 -17.95 -30.80 -48.44
C MET A 1 -17.92 -29.29 -48.20
N LYS A 2 -18.55 -28.42 -49.01
CA LYS A 2 -18.48 -26.95 -48.83
C LYS A 2 -19.12 -26.40 -47.54
N LEU A 3 -20.20 -27.03 -47.05
CA LEU A 3 -20.88 -26.64 -45.81
C LEU A 3 -20.06 -26.90 -44.53
N PHE A 4 -19.24 -27.97 -44.54
CA PHE A 4 -18.40 -28.33 -43.39
C PHE A 4 -17.23 -27.35 -43.23
N GLN A 5 -16.71 -26.86 -44.35
CA GLN A 5 -15.63 -25.88 -44.39
C GLN A 5 -16.11 -24.49 -43.94
N ALA A 6 -17.35 -24.11 -44.29
CA ALA A 6 -17.97 -22.88 -43.79
C ALA A 6 -18.23 -22.92 -42.26
N TYR A 7 -18.63 -24.07 -41.72
CA TYR A 7 -18.85 -24.25 -40.28
C TYR A 7 -17.52 -24.21 -39.49
N LEU A 8 -16.46 -24.81 -40.05
CA LEU A 8 -15.12 -24.77 -39.47
C LEU A 8 -14.56 -23.33 -39.45
N HIS A 9 -14.77 -22.54 -40.51
CA HIS A 9 -14.39 -21.13 -40.53
C HIS A 9 -15.22 -20.29 -39.54
N LEU A 10 -16.52 -20.55 -39.39
CA LEU A 10 -17.36 -19.84 -38.41
C LEU A 10 -16.96 -20.16 -36.96
N LEU A 11 -16.60 -21.42 -36.66
CA LEU A 11 -16.06 -21.82 -35.36
C LEU A 11 -14.67 -21.21 -35.09
N LEU A 12 -13.81 -21.12 -36.11
CA LEU A 12 -12.51 -20.43 -36.00
C LEU A 12 -12.68 -18.92 -35.75
N PHE A 13 -13.67 -18.27 -36.37
CA PHE A 13 -13.96 -16.85 -36.13
C PHE A 13 -14.59 -16.60 -34.75
N LEU A 14 -15.34 -17.55 -34.18
CA LEU A 14 -15.88 -17.44 -32.81
C LEU A 14 -14.81 -17.61 -31.73
N SER A 15 -13.68 -18.28 -32.02
CA SER A 15 -12.59 -18.49 -31.06
C SER A 15 -11.59 -17.33 -30.91
N LEU A 16 -11.79 -16.21 -31.62
CA LEU A 16 -10.91 -15.03 -31.57
C LEU A 16 -11.47 -13.84 -30.77
N THR A 17 -12.38 -14.07 -29.81
CA THR A 17 -12.67 -13.05 -28.79
C THR A 17 -11.57 -13.09 -27.74
N THR A 18 -10.42 -12.47 -28.02
CA THR A 18 -9.45 -12.11 -26.99
C THR A 18 -10.13 -11.13 -26.05
N THR A 19 -10.57 -11.61 -24.89
CA THR A 19 -10.89 -10.74 -23.76
C THR A 19 -9.59 -10.03 -23.39
N SER A 20 -9.46 -8.77 -23.81
CA SER A 20 -8.37 -7.90 -23.40
C SER A 20 -8.52 -7.66 -21.90
N ILE A 21 -7.77 -8.40 -21.09
CA ILE A 21 -7.64 -8.07 -19.67
C ILE A 21 -7.00 -6.68 -19.64
N ALA A 22 -7.72 -5.67 -19.18
CA ALA A 22 -7.17 -4.35 -18.98
C ALA A 22 -5.97 -4.49 -18.04
N ILE A 23 -4.77 -4.17 -18.52
CA ILE A 23 -3.58 -4.16 -17.66
C ILE A 23 -3.66 -2.86 -16.86
N PRO A 24 -3.88 -2.92 -15.53
CA PRO A 24 -3.89 -1.72 -14.70
C PRO A 24 -2.55 -0.98 -14.86
N LYS A 25 -2.63 0.33 -15.07
CA LYS A 25 -1.45 1.16 -15.31
C LYS A 25 -0.94 1.71 -13.99
N TYR A 26 0.10 1.08 -13.46
CA TYR A 26 0.72 1.51 -12.21
C TYR A 26 1.94 2.41 -12.42
N ALA A 27 2.68 2.28 -13.52
CA ALA A 27 3.90 3.05 -13.79
C ALA A 27 3.78 3.93 -15.04
N LYS A 28 4.71 4.88 -15.18
CA LYS A 28 4.87 5.70 -16.39
C LYS A 28 5.08 4.81 -17.63
N PRO A 29 4.78 5.30 -18.85
CA PRO A 29 5.14 4.59 -20.08
C PRO A 29 6.62 4.21 -20.08
N GLU A 30 6.92 3.01 -20.58
CA GLU A 30 8.29 2.43 -20.63
C GLU A 30 8.93 2.10 -19.27
N CYS A 31 8.21 2.30 -18.16
CA CYS A 31 8.66 1.94 -16.82
C CYS A 31 8.06 0.61 -16.37
N THR A 32 8.86 -0.16 -15.63
CA THR A 32 8.37 -1.37 -14.95
C THR A 32 7.67 -0.98 -13.65
N ASP A 33 6.56 -1.64 -13.36
CA ASP A 33 5.70 -1.38 -12.19
C ASP A 33 5.85 -2.43 -11.08
N ARG A 34 6.77 -3.38 -11.22
CA ARG A 34 7.01 -4.45 -10.26
C ARG A 34 8.49 -4.68 -10.00
N CYS A 35 8.82 -4.90 -8.73
CA CYS A 35 10.12 -5.39 -8.29
C CYS A 35 9.88 -6.61 -7.40
N GLY A 36 10.22 -7.81 -7.87
CA GLY A 36 9.81 -9.06 -7.23
C GLY A 36 8.30 -9.16 -7.06
N SER A 37 7.85 -9.36 -5.82
CA SER A 37 6.42 -9.45 -5.47
C SER A 37 5.76 -8.09 -5.23
N VAL A 38 6.52 -6.99 -5.19
CA VAL A 38 6.03 -5.67 -4.80
C VAL A 38 5.65 -4.85 -6.04
N THR A 39 4.42 -4.34 -6.07
CA THR A 39 3.99 -3.34 -7.05
C THR A 39 4.54 -1.96 -6.65
N ILE A 40 5.19 -1.27 -7.59
CA ILE A 40 5.78 0.06 -7.45
C ILE A 40 5.00 1.04 -8.34
N PRO A 41 3.96 1.69 -7.81
CA PRO A 41 3.17 2.63 -8.57
C PRO A 41 3.77 4.04 -8.56
N TYR A 42 3.59 4.78 -9.66
CA TYR A 42 3.83 6.22 -9.69
C TYR A 42 3.02 6.92 -8.57
N PRO A 43 3.58 7.85 -7.77
CA PRO A 43 4.81 8.63 -7.99
C PRO A 43 6.13 7.94 -7.70
N PHE A 44 6.12 6.73 -7.11
CA PHE A 44 7.31 5.90 -6.99
C PHE A 44 7.67 5.28 -8.34
N GLY A 45 8.95 5.00 -8.56
CA GLY A 45 9.37 4.39 -9.82
C GLY A 45 10.71 3.71 -9.74
N ILE A 46 10.83 2.61 -10.47
CA ILE A 46 12.08 1.86 -10.58
C ILE A 46 13.03 2.64 -11.50
N GLY A 47 14.05 3.26 -10.91
CA GLY A 47 14.96 4.17 -11.61
C GLY A 47 14.45 5.62 -11.70
N GLU A 48 15.39 6.55 -11.84
CA GLU A 48 15.16 7.99 -11.67
C GLU A 48 14.14 8.58 -12.66
N ARG A 49 14.09 8.05 -13.89
CA ARG A 49 13.15 8.52 -14.94
C ARG A 49 11.71 8.06 -14.70
N CYS A 50 11.52 7.07 -13.83
CA CYS A 50 10.21 6.46 -13.58
C CYS A 50 9.52 7.04 -12.34
N SER A 51 10.27 7.70 -11.46
CA SER A 51 9.74 8.38 -10.26
C SER A 51 9.33 9.84 -10.53
N VAL A 52 8.63 10.46 -9.57
CA VAL A 52 8.32 11.89 -9.62
C VAL A 52 9.56 12.75 -9.33
N ASN A 53 10.39 12.31 -8.38
CA ASN A 53 11.63 12.96 -7.99
C ASN A 53 12.56 11.93 -7.30
N PRO A 54 13.83 12.28 -7.02
CA PRO A 54 14.81 11.34 -6.47
C PRO A 54 14.48 10.71 -5.11
N TRP A 55 13.59 11.29 -4.29
CA TRP A 55 13.15 10.68 -3.03
C TRP A 55 12.20 9.50 -3.22
N TYR A 56 11.54 9.44 -4.38
CA TYR A 56 10.59 8.39 -4.76
C TYR A 56 11.21 7.35 -5.71
N THR A 57 12.51 7.45 -5.97
CA THR A 57 13.25 6.48 -6.77
C THR A 57 13.42 5.18 -6.00
N ILE A 58 13.02 4.08 -6.63
CA ILE A 58 13.24 2.72 -6.17
C ILE A 58 14.43 2.13 -6.92
N ASP A 59 15.41 1.62 -6.16
CA ASP A 59 16.45 0.74 -6.67
C ASP A 59 15.98 -0.71 -6.51
N CYS A 60 15.82 -1.42 -7.61
CA CYS A 60 15.33 -2.81 -7.62
C CYS A 60 16.51 -3.77 -7.76
N LYS A 61 17.05 -4.24 -6.63
CA LYS A 61 18.22 -5.13 -6.64
C LYS A 61 17.84 -6.54 -7.04
N ASN A 62 18.61 -7.10 -7.97
CA ASN A 62 18.42 -8.45 -8.53
C ASN A 62 17.01 -8.70 -9.08
N ASN A 63 16.31 -7.63 -9.49
CA ASN A 63 14.90 -7.67 -9.91
C ASN A 63 13.95 -8.29 -8.86
N ALA A 64 14.34 -8.30 -7.58
CA ALA A 64 13.67 -9.04 -6.52
C ALA A 64 13.29 -8.15 -5.33
N THR A 65 14.18 -7.26 -4.90
CA THR A 65 14.00 -6.49 -3.67
C THR A 65 14.08 -4.99 -3.95
N PRO A 66 12.99 -4.23 -3.70
CA PRO A 66 12.96 -2.79 -3.92
C PRO A 66 13.50 -2.02 -2.71
N TYR A 67 14.26 -0.96 -2.97
CA TYR A 67 14.83 -0.09 -1.94
C TYR A 67 14.59 1.38 -2.24
N LEU A 68 14.21 2.17 -1.23
CA LEU A 68 14.22 3.64 -1.32
C LEU A 68 15.67 4.14 -1.29
N SER A 69 16.23 4.42 -2.46
CA SER A 69 17.67 4.69 -2.62
C SER A 69 18.15 5.89 -1.82
N LYS A 70 17.35 6.98 -1.80
CA LYS A 70 17.66 8.21 -1.04
C LYS A 70 17.37 8.14 0.46
N LEU A 71 16.61 7.14 0.91
CA LEU A 71 16.27 6.96 2.32
C LEU A 71 17.07 5.77 2.87
N ASN A 72 18.39 5.90 2.87
CA ASN A 72 19.34 4.90 3.39
C ASN A 72 19.14 3.46 2.84
N ASN A 73 18.63 3.31 1.63
CA ASN A 73 18.29 2.01 1.03
C ASN A 73 17.36 1.19 1.94
N LEU A 74 16.30 1.80 2.49
CA LEU A 74 15.27 1.06 3.19
C LEU A 74 14.49 0.18 2.20
N GLU A 75 14.35 -1.11 2.54
CA GLU A 75 13.57 -2.06 1.75
C GLU A 75 12.09 -1.67 1.77
N VAL A 76 11.44 -1.69 0.62
CA VAL A 76 10.01 -1.40 0.47
C VAL A 76 9.21 -2.70 0.44
N LEU A 77 8.19 -2.80 1.29
CA LEU A 77 7.30 -3.95 1.34
C LEU A 77 6.00 -3.72 0.55
N GLY A 78 5.61 -2.46 0.37
CA GLY A 78 4.41 -2.10 -0.37
C GLY A 78 4.15 -0.61 -0.37
N VAL A 79 3.44 -0.15 -1.40
CA VAL A 79 3.01 1.24 -1.56
C VAL A 79 1.48 1.26 -1.67
N ASN A 80 0.83 2.13 -0.91
CA ASN A 80 -0.60 2.34 -0.95
C ASN A 80 -0.89 3.80 -1.35
N LEU A 81 -1.50 3.98 -2.52
CA LEU A 81 -1.84 5.30 -3.04
C LEU A 81 -3.02 5.95 -2.31
N SER A 82 -4.00 5.16 -1.85
CA SER A 82 -5.21 5.66 -1.21
C SER A 82 -4.93 6.25 0.17
N ASN A 83 -4.11 5.54 0.95
CA ASN A 83 -3.72 5.93 2.30
C ASN A 83 -2.49 6.84 2.31
N LEU A 84 -1.88 7.08 1.14
CA LEU A 84 -0.61 7.81 0.99
C LEU A 84 0.51 7.22 1.86
N THR A 85 0.59 5.89 1.91
CA THR A 85 1.59 5.18 2.72
C THR A 85 2.56 4.36 1.89
N VAL A 86 3.77 4.19 2.41
CA VAL A 86 4.76 3.20 1.97
C VAL A 86 5.24 2.43 3.19
N ILE A 87 5.20 1.11 3.12
CA ILE A 87 5.69 0.24 4.19
C ILE A 87 7.16 -0.06 3.89
N VAL A 88 8.03 0.20 4.86
CA VAL A 88 9.47 -0.03 4.76
C VAL A 88 9.97 -0.93 5.87
N ASN A 89 11.02 -1.69 5.61
CA ASN A 89 11.70 -2.50 6.62
C ASN A 89 12.83 -1.70 7.26
N ILE A 90 12.73 -1.45 8.56
CA ILE A 90 13.78 -0.83 9.36
C ILE A 90 14.61 -1.95 10.02
N PRO A 91 15.94 -2.03 9.79
CA PRO A 91 16.78 -3.02 10.45
C PRO A 91 16.69 -2.89 11.98
N ARG A 92 16.52 -4.02 12.68
CA ARG A 92 16.50 -4.03 14.14
C ARG A 92 17.92 -3.92 14.66
N VAL A 93 18.18 -2.90 15.48
CA VAL A 93 19.40 -2.78 16.28
C VAL A 93 19.04 -3.18 17.71
N SER A 94 19.45 -4.36 18.16
CA SER A 94 19.19 -4.84 19.52
C SER A 94 20.45 -4.81 20.38
N TYR A 95 20.40 -4.03 21.46
CA TYR A 95 21.46 -4.00 22.47
C TYR A 95 21.06 -4.84 23.67
N CYS A 96 21.15 -6.16 23.54
CA CYS A 96 20.97 -7.07 24.68
C CYS A 96 22.33 -7.68 25.05
N GLN A 97 23.16 -6.90 25.75
CA GLN A 97 24.36 -7.39 26.43
C GLN A 97 24.16 -7.24 27.95
N LYS A 98 24.08 -8.35 28.69
CA LYS A 98 24.04 -8.35 30.17
C LYS A 98 25.41 -7.91 30.75
N PRO A 99 25.47 -7.37 31.99
CA PRO A 99 24.62 -6.36 32.59
C PRO A 99 25.47 -5.16 33.03
N VAL A 100 25.18 -3.98 32.52
CA VAL A 100 25.51 -2.74 33.23
C VAL A 100 24.34 -1.81 32.98
N TRP A 101 23.72 -1.34 34.05
CA TRP A 101 22.90 -0.13 34.29
C TRP A 101 22.83 0.92 33.16
N ASN A 102 22.51 0.52 31.95
CA ASN A 102 22.63 1.37 30.79
C ASN A 102 21.30 1.33 30.06
N ILE A 103 20.71 2.51 29.94
CA ILE A 103 19.66 2.82 28.97
C ILE A 103 20.11 2.22 27.63
N SER A 104 19.40 1.21 27.16
CA SER A 104 19.60 0.70 25.82
C SER A 104 18.82 1.60 24.88
N GLU A 105 19.55 2.34 24.04
CA GLU A 105 18.97 3.23 23.04
C GLU A 105 18.84 2.47 21.71
N ILE A 106 17.60 2.31 21.24
CA ILE A 106 17.31 1.78 19.91
C ILE A 106 17.10 2.97 18.99
N MET A 107 18.01 3.14 18.03
CA MET A 107 17.91 4.22 17.04
C MET A 107 16.89 3.87 15.96
N GLY A 108 15.95 4.80 15.73
CA GLY A 108 15.08 4.76 14.55
C GLY A 108 15.80 5.25 13.29
N VAL A 109 15.03 5.43 12.22
CA VAL A 109 15.51 6.07 10.99
C VAL A 109 15.18 7.56 11.03
N HIS A 110 16.15 8.40 10.67
CA HIS A 110 15.95 9.82 10.43
C HIS A 110 15.33 10.09 9.05
N LEU A 111 14.16 10.73 9.05
CA LEU A 111 13.41 11.12 7.85
C LEU A 111 13.59 12.61 7.51
N ASP A 112 14.50 13.32 8.18
CA ASP A 112 14.72 14.75 7.98
C ASP A 112 15.13 15.09 6.55
N GLY A 113 14.60 16.21 6.05
CA GLY A 113 14.77 16.62 4.65
C GLY A 113 14.03 15.76 3.61
N SER A 114 13.52 14.59 3.97
CA SER A 114 12.73 13.72 3.09
C SER A 114 11.23 14.11 3.07
N PRO A 115 10.48 13.71 2.03
CA PRO A 115 9.03 13.92 1.95
C PRO A 115 8.21 12.90 2.77
N PHE A 116 8.88 12.12 3.64
CA PHE A 116 8.26 11.05 4.42
C PHE A 116 8.08 11.42 5.89
N LEU A 117 7.08 10.80 6.53
CA LEU A 117 6.70 10.97 7.94
C LEU A 117 6.26 9.62 8.51
N PHE A 118 6.45 9.36 9.81
CA PHE A 118 5.86 8.16 10.42
C PHE A 118 4.32 8.26 10.45
N SER A 119 3.63 7.22 9.96
CA SER A 119 2.16 7.18 9.97
C SER A 119 1.62 6.93 11.37
N LYS A 120 0.87 7.89 11.93
CA LYS A 120 0.16 7.71 13.21
C LYS A 120 -0.89 6.61 13.13
N LEU A 121 -1.63 6.54 12.02
CA LEU A 121 -2.78 5.65 11.89
C LEU A 121 -2.38 4.21 11.58
N ASN A 122 -1.22 4.03 10.94
CA ASN A 122 -0.77 2.72 10.48
C ASN A 122 0.36 2.13 11.33
N ASN A 123 0.91 2.88 12.28
CA ASN A 123 1.90 2.34 13.21
C ASN A 123 1.39 2.34 14.65
N LYS A 124 2.02 1.49 15.46
CA LYS A 124 1.90 1.50 16.91
C LYS A 124 3.26 1.23 17.54
N PHE A 125 3.45 1.73 18.75
CA PHE A 125 4.64 1.47 19.54
C PHE A 125 4.38 0.25 20.43
N VAL A 126 5.28 -0.73 20.38
CA VAL A 126 5.15 -2.00 21.12
C VAL A 126 6.42 -2.22 21.93
N PHE A 127 6.24 -2.66 23.17
CA PHE A 127 7.30 -3.11 24.07
C PHE A 127 6.95 -4.48 24.64
N GLU A 128 7.86 -5.44 24.49
CA GLU A 128 7.79 -6.80 25.02
C GLU A 128 8.94 -6.97 26.02
N GLY A 129 8.62 -7.15 27.30
CA GLY A 129 9.61 -7.16 28.38
C GLY A 129 9.03 -6.65 29.69
N CYS A 130 9.91 -6.35 30.64
CA CYS A 130 9.56 -5.86 31.98
C CYS A 130 10.23 -4.50 32.22
N GLY A 131 9.44 -3.46 32.43
CA GLY A 131 9.97 -2.12 32.67
C GLY A 131 9.30 -1.05 31.83
N ASN A 132 10.08 -0.08 31.40
CA ASN A 132 9.59 1.06 30.64
C ASN A 132 10.32 1.18 29.31
N ALA A 133 9.58 1.44 28.24
CA ALA A 133 10.12 1.85 26.96
C ALA A 133 9.59 3.25 26.64
N ILE A 134 10.49 4.20 26.40
CA ILE A 134 10.15 5.60 26.16
C ILE A 134 10.69 5.98 24.79
N MET A 135 9.80 6.44 23.89
CA MET A 135 10.17 6.95 22.59
C MET A 135 10.41 8.47 22.68
N VAL A 136 11.58 8.91 22.24
CA VAL A 136 12.03 10.32 22.31
C VAL A 136 12.47 10.82 20.94
N MET A 137 12.28 12.10 20.65
CA MET A 137 12.86 12.76 19.47
C MET A 137 14.31 13.17 19.73
N ASP A 138 15.05 13.51 18.67
CA ASP A 138 16.44 14.00 18.76
C ASP A 138 16.59 15.25 19.66
N ASN A 139 15.54 16.06 19.79
CA ASN A 139 15.53 17.24 20.67
C ASN A 139 15.21 16.92 22.15
N GLY A 140 15.09 15.64 22.52
CA GLY A 140 14.78 15.17 23.87
C GLY A 140 13.30 15.20 24.25
N SER A 141 12.40 15.65 23.36
CA SER A 141 10.96 15.64 23.64
C SER A 141 10.43 14.20 23.63
N VAL A 142 9.66 13.84 24.65
CA VAL A 142 9.00 12.53 24.74
C VAL A 142 7.82 12.46 23.77
N LEU A 143 7.80 11.44 22.91
CA LEU A 143 6.72 11.18 21.97
C LEU A 143 5.63 10.30 22.59
N THR A 144 6.03 9.16 23.14
CA THR A 144 5.13 8.19 23.77
C THR A 144 5.93 7.28 24.68
N GLY A 145 5.24 6.53 25.54
CA GLY A 145 5.85 5.60 26.47
C GLY A 145 4.96 4.41 26.74
N CYS A 146 5.60 3.32 27.13
CA CYS A 146 4.97 2.04 27.37
C CYS A 146 5.59 1.41 28.62
N SER A 147 4.75 1.03 29.59
CA SER A 147 5.20 0.45 30.86
C SER A 147 4.58 -0.92 31.06
N THR A 148 5.39 -1.87 31.51
CA THR A 148 4.99 -3.25 31.78
C THR A 148 5.48 -3.71 33.13
N THR A 149 4.70 -4.59 33.74
CA THR A 149 5.09 -5.37 34.90
C THR A 149 5.15 -6.85 34.51
N CYS A 150 5.88 -7.65 35.26
CA CYS A 150 5.96 -9.07 35.01
C CYS A 150 5.59 -9.83 36.28
N ARG A 151 4.81 -10.89 36.12
CA ARG A 151 4.43 -11.80 37.21
C ARG A 151 5.19 -13.11 37.04
N SER A 152 5.71 -13.65 38.14
CA SER A 152 6.51 -14.89 38.14
C SER A 152 5.76 -16.12 37.63
N ASP A 153 4.42 -16.13 37.69
CA ASP A 153 3.62 -17.37 37.54
C ASP A 153 2.70 -17.42 36.31
N THR A 154 2.81 -16.50 35.36
CA THR A 154 1.98 -16.60 34.14
C THR A 154 2.78 -16.32 32.89
N LEU A 155 3.11 -17.40 32.17
CA LEU A 155 3.16 -17.38 30.71
C LEU A 155 1.88 -16.71 30.25
N SER A 156 1.99 -15.50 29.70
CA SER A 156 0.87 -14.81 29.04
C SER A 156 0.43 -15.67 27.85
N ASN A 157 -0.47 -16.61 28.13
CA ASN A 157 -1.06 -17.48 27.14
C ASN A 157 -2.24 -16.72 26.52
N GLY A 158 -1.93 -15.81 25.59
CA GLY A 158 -2.89 -15.00 24.86
C GLY A 158 -2.26 -13.78 24.21
N ASN A 159 -2.74 -13.41 23.02
CA ASN A 159 -2.31 -12.26 22.19
C ASN A 159 -2.63 -10.88 22.82
N HIS A 160 -2.67 -10.78 24.14
CA HIS A 160 -3.13 -9.59 24.86
C HIS A 160 -1.93 -8.78 25.39
N CYS A 161 -1.41 -7.87 24.57
CA CYS A 161 -0.30 -6.99 24.91
C CYS A 161 -0.77 -5.74 25.72
N PHE A 162 -1.19 -5.95 26.98
CA PHE A 162 -1.79 -4.91 27.83
C PHE A 162 -1.19 -4.85 29.25
N GLY A 163 0.07 -4.44 29.36
CA GLY A 163 0.72 -4.04 30.62
C GLY A 163 1.37 -5.17 31.42
N ILE A 164 1.18 -6.44 31.05
CA ILE A 164 1.82 -7.59 31.70
C ILE A 164 2.72 -8.29 30.69
N GLY A 165 4.05 -8.19 30.86
CA GLY A 165 5.07 -8.72 29.94
C GLY A 165 5.10 -8.10 28.53
N CYS A 166 4.08 -7.34 28.16
CA CYS A 166 3.97 -6.62 26.89
C CYS A 166 3.04 -5.41 27.06
N CYS A 167 3.33 -4.30 26.41
CA CYS A 167 2.40 -3.21 26.24
C CYS A 167 2.50 -2.64 24.82
N GLN A 168 1.39 -2.08 24.35
CA GLN A 168 1.32 -1.36 23.08
C GLN A 168 0.59 -0.04 23.25
N THR A 169 0.98 0.98 22.50
CA THR A 169 0.38 2.31 22.53
C THR A 169 0.41 2.98 21.16
N THR A 170 -0.45 3.97 20.96
CA THR A 170 -0.41 4.82 19.78
C THR A 170 0.75 5.81 19.85
N ILE A 171 1.17 6.30 18.69
CA ILE A 171 2.13 7.39 18.59
C ILE A 171 1.44 8.75 18.36
N PRO A 172 2.07 9.87 18.72
CA PRO A 172 1.55 11.18 18.35
C PRO A 172 1.70 11.42 16.84
N ASP A 173 1.03 12.46 16.34
CA ASP A 173 1.14 12.84 14.94
C ASP A 173 2.54 13.36 14.59
N ARG A 174 3.09 12.84 13.50
CA ARG A 174 4.08 13.49 12.60
C ARG A 174 5.35 14.03 13.27
N PHE A 175 6.21 13.08 13.64
CA PHE A 175 7.64 13.23 13.88
C PHE A 175 8.45 12.60 12.73
N LYS A 176 9.73 12.97 12.61
CA LYS A 176 10.65 12.49 11.54
C LYS A 176 11.81 11.67 12.04
N SER A 177 12.07 11.68 13.34
CA SER A 177 13.11 10.91 13.98
C SER A 177 12.64 10.50 15.36
N TYR A 178 13.18 9.38 15.82
CA TYR A 178 13.00 8.92 17.18
C TYR A 178 14.15 8.00 17.59
N SER A 179 14.39 7.93 18.89
CA SER A 179 15.06 6.81 19.53
C SER A 179 14.16 6.24 20.63
N ILE A 180 14.43 5.01 21.05
CA ILE A 180 13.69 4.34 22.12
C ILE A 180 14.65 4.04 23.25
N ASN A 181 14.34 4.56 24.43
CA ASN A 181 15.05 4.31 25.66
C ASN A 181 14.35 3.24 26.46
N LEU A 182 15.06 2.14 26.74
CA LEU A 182 14.58 1.09 27.62
C LEU A 182 15.11 1.29 29.04
N THR A 183 14.23 1.14 30.02
CA THR A 183 14.55 1.11 31.45
C THR A 183 13.97 -0.18 32.02
N ASP A 184 14.82 -1.19 32.22
CA ASP A 184 14.37 -2.47 32.75
C ASP A 184 14.00 -2.35 34.23
N LEU A 185 12.89 -3.00 34.60
CA LEU A 185 12.61 -3.37 35.97
C LEU A 185 13.13 -4.79 36.16
N GLU A 186 14.06 -5.00 37.10
CA GLU A 186 14.68 -6.30 37.37
C GLU A 186 13.63 -7.43 37.38
N MET A 187 13.79 -8.42 36.50
CA MET A 187 13.31 -9.76 36.79
C MET A 187 14.38 -10.47 37.62
N GLN A 188 14.10 -10.69 38.91
CA GLN A 188 14.66 -11.79 39.70
C GLN A 188 14.21 -13.13 39.10
N GLY A 189 14.75 -13.47 37.93
CA GLY A 189 14.50 -14.74 37.24
C GLY A 189 15.74 -15.15 36.48
N GLU A 190 16.24 -16.36 36.77
CA GLU A 190 17.59 -16.87 36.43
C GLU A 190 17.97 -16.83 34.93
N ASN A 191 17.05 -16.49 34.02
CA ASN A 191 17.31 -16.42 32.57
C ASN A 191 17.41 -15.02 31.96
N GLY A 192 17.24 -13.92 32.69
CA GLY A 192 17.52 -12.52 32.24
C GLY A 192 17.25 -12.22 30.77
N ASP A 193 16.00 -12.37 30.35
CA ASP A 193 15.55 -12.00 29.01
C ASP A 193 15.48 -10.47 28.91
N CYS A 194 16.07 -9.90 27.86
CA CYS A 194 16.16 -8.45 27.64
C CYS A 194 14.87 -7.92 26.99
N GLY A 195 14.37 -6.79 27.47
CA GLY A 195 13.21 -6.12 26.87
C GLY A 195 13.46 -5.72 25.42
N SER A 196 12.43 -5.78 24.58
CA SER A 196 12.47 -5.42 23.16
C SER A 196 11.35 -4.46 22.84
N ALA A 197 11.69 -3.31 22.22
CA ALA A 197 10.70 -2.34 21.77
C ALA A 197 10.90 -1.97 20.32
N ALA A 198 9.81 -1.63 19.64
CA ALA A 198 9.85 -1.11 18.28
C ALA A 198 8.60 -0.29 17.94
N LEU A 199 8.77 0.67 17.03
CA LEU A 199 7.65 1.20 16.25
C LEU A 199 7.36 0.20 15.13
N VAL A 200 6.13 -0.29 15.04
CA VAL A 200 5.74 -1.34 14.07
C VAL A 200 4.53 -0.93 13.25
N ASP A 201 4.48 -1.39 12.01
CA ASP A 201 3.25 -1.40 11.23
C ASP A 201 2.19 -2.23 11.94
N LYS A 202 1.04 -1.60 12.19
CA LYS A 202 -0.03 -2.14 13.03
C LYS A 202 -0.55 -3.46 12.47
N THR A 203 -0.85 -3.51 11.17
CA THR A 203 -1.41 -4.68 10.50
C THR A 203 -0.41 -5.84 10.52
N SER A 204 0.86 -5.57 10.22
CA SER A 204 1.93 -6.58 10.21
C SER A 204 2.10 -7.24 11.58
N TYR A 205 2.00 -6.46 12.67
CA TYR A 205 2.08 -6.99 14.04
C TYR A 205 0.81 -7.73 14.45
N ASP A 206 -0.38 -7.16 14.19
CA ASP A 206 -1.66 -7.75 14.58
C ASP A 206 -1.93 -9.10 13.89
N GLU A 207 -1.44 -9.27 12.66
CA GLU A 207 -1.50 -10.53 11.92
C GLU A 207 -0.35 -11.50 12.25
N GLY A 208 0.56 -11.14 13.16
CA GLY A 208 1.68 -11.98 13.57
C GLY A 208 2.76 -12.18 12.49
N ARG A 209 2.80 -11.33 11.45
CA ARG A 209 3.83 -11.37 10.39
C ARG A 209 5.20 -10.88 10.87
N VAL A 210 5.23 -10.09 11.94
CA VAL A 210 6.45 -9.59 12.59
C VAL A 210 6.39 -9.82 14.10
N SER A 211 7.55 -10.15 14.68
CA SER A 211 7.75 -10.22 16.13
C SER A 211 8.79 -9.18 16.54
N VAL A 212 8.45 -8.31 17.49
CA VAL A 212 9.36 -7.27 18.00
C VAL A 212 10.64 -7.87 18.59
N ARG A 213 10.51 -9.06 19.16
CA ARG A 213 11.61 -9.81 19.78
C ARG A 213 12.47 -10.59 18.78
N ASN A 214 11.85 -11.26 17.81
CA ASN A 214 12.52 -12.28 16.98
C ASN A 214 12.84 -11.82 15.56
N SER A 215 12.20 -10.77 15.04
CA SER A 215 12.42 -10.32 13.66
C SER A 215 13.69 -9.47 13.54
N SER A 216 14.48 -9.72 12.49
CA SER A 216 15.71 -8.96 12.19
C SER A 216 15.43 -7.57 11.60
N SER A 217 14.25 -7.37 11.03
CA SER A 217 13.76 -6.10 10.51
C SER A 217 12.31 -5.91 10.97
N ILE A 218 11.94 -4.64 11.11
CA ILE A 218 10.64 -4.23 11.58
C ILE A 218 9.94 -3.44 10.46
N PRO A 219 8.81 -3.92 9.93
CA PRO A 219 7.97 -3.16 9.02
C PRO A 219 7.44 -1.89 9.71
N VAL A 220 7.53 -0.76 9.03
CA VAL A 220 7.02 0.54 9.49
C VAL A 220 6.33 1.24 8.32
N SER A 221 5.14 1.77 8.57
CA SER A 221 4.35 2.54 7.61
C SER A 221 4.75 4.02 7.63
N LEU A 222 5.26 4.54 6.52
CA LEU A 222 5.53 5.96 6.33
C LEU A 222 4.42 6.61 5.51
N VAL A 223 3.97 7.80 5.89
CA VAL A 223 3.19 8.69 5.02
C VAL A 223 4.16 9.39 4.08
N TRP A 224 3.82 9.45 2.80
CA TRP A 224 4.55 10.22 1.81
C TRP A 224 3.77 11.46 1.36
N THR A 225 4.49 12.52 1.00
CA THR A 225 3.91 13.84 0.69
C THR A 225 4.42 14.41 -0.63
N LEU A 226 3.54 15.04 -1.38
CA LEU A 226 3.88 15.72 -2.62
C LEU A 226 3.80 17.22 -2.38
N THR A 227 4.91 17.90 -2.63
CA THR A 227 5.06 19.34 -2.41
C THR A 227 4.75 20.11 -3.68
N SER A 228 4.69 21.44 -3.58
CA SER A 228 4.48 22.29 -4.75
C SER A 228 5.56 22.16 -5.83
N LYS A 229 6.75 21.66 -5.48
CA LYS A 229 7.86 21.45 -6.43
C LYS A 229 7.65 20.21 -7.32
N ASP A 230 6.80 19.30 -6.89
CA ASP A 230 6.57 18.03 -7.58
C ASP A 230 5.49 18.16 -8.67
N PHE A 231 4.83 19.31 -8.73
CA PHE A 231 3.64 19.49 -9.54
C PHE A 231 3.84 19.50 -11.02
N ASP A 232 4.92 20.11 -11.50
CA ASP A 232 5.19 20.13 -12.93
C ASP A 232 5.42 18.70 -13.48
N HIS A 233 5.58 17.72 -12.59
CA HIS A 233 5.78 16.32 -12.89
C HIS A 233 4.55 15.44 -12.62
N ILE A 234 3.48 15.97 -12.04
CA ILE A 234 2.26 15.21 -11.71
C ILE A 234 1.11 15.74 -12.55
N THR A 235 0.38 14.82 -13.17
CA THR A 235 -0.87 15.14 -13.83
C THR A 235 -1.89 14.11 -13.41
N CYS A 236 -2.89 14.52 -12.64
CA CYS A 236 -3.95 13.63 -12.24
C CYS A 236 -4.72 13.14 -13.46
N CYS A 237 -5.24 11.92 -13.37
CA CYS A 237 -6.00 11.34 -14.46
C CYS A 237 -7.15 12.23 -14.93
N HIS A 238 -7.39 12.24 -16.26
CA HIS A 238 -8.37 13.11 -16.91
C HIS A 238 -8.20 14.63 -16.66
N ASN A 239 -6.98 15.10 -16.37
CA ASN A 239 -6.72 16.50 -16.01
C ASN A 239 -7.59 16.98 -14.84
N ARG A 240 -7.90 16.10 -13.89
CA ARG A 240 -8.63 16.48 -12.67
C ARG A 240 -7.78 17.40 -11.81
N THR A 241 -8.44 18.29 -11.09
CA THR A 241 -7.79 19.14 -10.10
C THR A 241 -7.24 18.31 -8.95
N GLU A 242 -6.01 18.62 -8.57
CA GLU A 242 -5.34 18.07 -7.41
C GLU A 242 -6.05 18.51 -6.14
N ILE A 243 -6.15 17.61 -5.16
CA ILE A 243 -6.71 17.93 -3.86
C ILE A 243 -5.58 18.35 -2.93
N LYS A 244 -5.68 19.56 -2.37
CA LYS A 244 -4.84 20.00 -1.24
C LYS A 244 -5.30 19.29 0.02
N ARG A 245 -4.41 18.54 0.65
CA ARG A 245 -4.57 18.01 2.00
C ARG A 245 -3.61 18.72 2.95
N LYS A 246 -4.06 18.99 4.17
CA LYS A 246 -3.20 19.54 5.23
C LYS A 246 -2.61 18.43 6.09
N VAL A 247 -1.31 18.56 6.34
CA VAL A 247 -0.45 17.65 7.09
C VAL A 247 0.09 18.42 8.28
N VAL A 248 -0.46 18.19 9.48
CA VAL A 248 -0.06 18.93 10.71
C VAL A 248 1.05 18.19 11.45
N HIS A 249 2.22 18.82 11.60
CA HIS A 249 3.38 18.33 12.36
C HIS A 249 3.13 18.31 13.87
N PHE A 250 3.95 17.55 14.61
CA PHE A 250 3.90 17.49 16.07
C PHE A 250 4.00 18.88 16.74
N ASN A 251 4.78 19.79 16.17
CA ASN A 251 4.93 21.17 16.67
C ASN A 251 3.77 22.12 16.28
N GLY A 252 2.70 21.61 15.66
CA GLY A 252 1.53 22.38 15.22
C GLY A 252 1.65 23.04 13.84
N THR A 253 2.79 22.91 13.15
CA THR A 253 2.96 23.47 11.80
C THR A 253 2.24 22.64 10.74
N ALA A 254 1.41 23.28 9.91
CA ALA A 254 0.73 22.61 8.81
C ALA A 254 1.55 22.70 7.51
N LEU A 255 1.70 21.58 6.83
CA LEU A 255 2.24 21.46 5.48
C LEU A 255 1.10 21.10 4.52
N ASP A 256 1.05 21.73 3.36
CA ASP A 256 0.15 21.29 2.29
C ASP A 256 0.80 20.13 1.54
N THR A 257 0.08 19.02 1.40
CA THR A 257 0.40 17.91 0.50
C THR A 257 -0.67 17.77 -0.55
N TRP A 258 -0.28 17.29 -1.72
CA TRP A 258 -1.17 17.14 -2.85
C TRP A 258 -1.43 15.68 -3.18
N THR A 259 -2.64 15.41 -3.66
CA THR A 259 -3.09 14.05 -3.95
C THR A 259 -4.08 14.08 -5.11
N CYS A 260 -3.98 13.06 -5.95
CA CYS A 260 -4.97 12.81 -6.99
C CYS A 260 -6.08 11.93 -6.41
N TYR A 261 -7.33 12.29 -6.71
CA TYR A 261 -8.47 11.53 -6.24
C TYR A 261 -8.49 10.12 -6.85
N GLN A 262 -8.45 9.09 -6.01
CA GLN A 262 -8.51 7.71 -6.44
C GLN A 262 -9.97 7.24 -6.55
N ARG A 263 -10.35 6.72 -7.72
CA ARG A 263 -11.70 6.20 -8.02
C ARG A 263 -11.83 4.70 -7.93
N SER A 264 -10.73 3.94 -7.97
CA SER A 264 -10.73 2.48 -7.83
C SER A 264 -9.39 2.03 -7.27
N VAL A 265 -9.36 0.84 -6.67
CA VAL A 265 -8.14 0.23 -6.12
C VAL A 265 -7.17 -0.21 -7.24
N ALA A 266 -7.68 -0.49 -8.44
CA ALA A 266 -6.90 -0.97 -9.57
C ALA A 266 -6.19 0.16 -10.36
N ASP A 267 -6.58 1.41 -10.13
CA ASP A 267 -6.10 2.56 -10.90
C ASP A 267 -4.94 3.30 -10.22
N ASN A 268 -4.11 3.95 -11.04
CA ASN A 268 -3.16 4.94 -10.57
C ASN A 268 -3.63 6.37 -10.91
N PRO A 269 -4.18 7.12 -9.94
CA PRO A 269 -4.71 8.45 -10.19
C PRO A 269 -3.64 9.51 -10.50
N TYR A 270 -2.36 9.20 -10.28
CA TYR A 270 -1.23 10.10 -10.55
C TYR A 270 -0.70 10.02 -11.99
N LEU A 271 -1.32 9.19 -12.83
CA LEU A 271 -1.05 9.10 -14.27
C LEU A 271 -2.23 9.65 -15.05
N ILE A 272 -1.96 10.44 -16.10
CA ILE A 272 -3.00 11.07 -16.95
C ILE A 272 -4.00 10.05 -17.50
N ASP A 273 -3.52 8.85 -17.82
CA ASP A 273 -4.25 7.75 -18.43
C ASP A 273 -4.42 6.55 -17.48
N GLY A 274 -4.20 6.76 -16.17
CA GLY A 274 -4.18 5.70 -15.15
C GLY A 274 -5.50 5.45 -14.42
N CYS A 275 -6.58 6.19 -14.74
CA CYS A 275 -7.93 5.98 -14.18
C CYS A 275 -8.94 5.42 -15.19
N GLU A 276 -8.49 4.94 -16.35
CA GLU A 276 -9.40 4.38 -17.34
C GLU A 276 -9.25 2.86 -17.41
N GLU A 277 -10.31 2.16 -17.02
CA GLU A 277 -10.61 0.85 -17.56
C GLU A 277 -10.67 0.94 -19.09
N TYR A 278 -9.95 0.03 -19.75
CA TYR A 278 -9.92 -0.08 -21.22
C TYR A 278 -11.33 -0.07 -21.81
N ASP A 279 -12.29 -0.69 -21.13
CA ASP A 279 -13.67 -0.83 -21.56
C ASP A 279 -14.44 0.50 -21.55
N CYS A 280 -14.21 1.37 -20.56
CA CYS A 280 -14.78 2.72 -20.57
C CYS A 280 -14.17 3.59 -21.67
N ARG A 281 -12.84 3.52 -21.88
CA ARG A 281 -12.19 4.24 -22.98
C ARG A 281 -12.75 3.79 -24.33
N ASN A 282 -12.95 2.48 -24.51
CA ASN A 282 -13.55 1.92 -25.72
C ASN A 282 -15.01 2.37 -25.91
N CYS A 283 -15.82 2.35 -24.84
CA CYS A 283 -17.19 2.86 -24.84
C CYS A 283 -17.24 4.33 -25.30
N THR A 284 -16.37 5.17 -24.74
CA THR A 284 -16.29 6.59 -25.07
C THR A 284 -15.87 6.81 -26.52
N ASN A 285 -14.89 6.03 -27.01
CA ASN A 285 -14.46 6.05 -28.41
C ASN A 285 -15.57 5.65 -29.39
N ARG A 286 -16.54 4.84 -28.95
CA ARG A 286 -17.72 4.45 -29.74
C ARG A 286 -18.90 5.43 -29.61
N GLY A 287 -18.68 6.57 -28.94
CA GLY A 287 -19.68 7.61 -28.75
C GLY A 287 -20.67 7.33 -27.62
N GLY A 288 -20.39 6.35 -26.77
CA GLY A 288 -21.10 6.17 -25.49
C GLY A 288 -20.50 7.04 -24.38
N TYR A 289 -21.09 6.96 -23.20
CA TYR A 289 -20.54 7.54 -21.97
C TYR A 289 -20.53 6.49 -20.86
N CYS A 290 -19.58 6.62 -19.94
CA CYS A 290 -19.36 5.66 -18.88
C CYS A 290 -20.21 6.01 -17.66
N ASN A 291 -21.06 5.07 -17.26
CA ASN A 291 -21.73 5.08 -15.98
C ASN A 291 -20.95 4.18 -15.01
N TYR A 292 -20.82 4.63 -13.76
CA TYR A 292 -20.02 3.97 -12.75
C TYR A 292 -20.88 3.70 -11.52
N ASP A 293 -20.89 2.45 -11.09
CA ASP A 293 -21.57 2.01 -9.88
C ASP A 293 -20.52 1.78 -8.79
N TYR A 294 -20.60 2.56 -7.72
CA TYR A 294 -19.63 2.54 -6.63
C TYR A 294 -20.09 1.56 -5.55
N ILE A 295 -19.27 0.54 -5.27
CA ILE A 295 -19.51 -0.43 -4.21
C ILE A 295 -18.59 -0.07 -3.05
N TYR A 296 -19.19 0.27 -1.92
CA TYR A 296 -18.48 0.61 -0.69
C TYR A 296 -18.53 -0.56 0.29
N ASP A 297 -17.46 -0.73 1.07
CA ASP A 297 -17.45 -1.62 2.23
C ASP A 297 -18.28 -0.99 3.38
N VAL A 298 -18.56 -1.77 4.41
CA VAL A 298 -19.35 -1.41 5.59
C VAL A 298 -18.72 -0.24 6.36
N ASP A 299 -17.41 -0.06 6.27
CA ASP A 299 -16.67 1.06 6.86
C ASP A 299 -16.69 2.34 6.01
N GLY A 300 -17.36 2.32 4.84
CA GLY A 300 -17.47 3.43 3.91
C GLY A 300 -16.26 3.61 2.99
N SER A 301 -15.27 2.70 3.05
CA SER A 301 -14.18 2.65 2.07
C SER A 301 -14.71 2.14 0.73
N LEU A 302 -14.13 2.61 -0.38
CA LEU A 302 -14.51 2.13 -1.70
C LEU A 302 -13.93 0.72 -1.92
N PHE A 303 -14.80 -0.27 -2.06
CA PHE A 303 -14.45 -1.69 -2.20
C PHE A 303 -14.20 -2.06 -3.67
N SER A 304 -15.15 -1.75 -4.55
CA SER A 304 -15.04 -2.01 -5.98
C SER A 304 -15.84 -0.98 -6.79
N LEU A 305 -15.54 -0.93 -8.08
CA LEU A 305 -16.19 -0.04 -9.04
C LEU A 305 -16.64 -0.91 -10.20
N ASP A 306 -17.93 -0.91 -10.47
CA ASP A 306 -18.51 -1.54 -11.66
C ASP A 306 -18.74 -0.47 -12.74
N PHE A 307 -18.55 -0.88 -13.99
CA PHE A 307 -18.69 -0.01 -15.15
C PHE A 307 -19.84 -0.49 -16.06
N SER A 308 -20.62 0.47 -16.56
CA SER A 308 -21.59 0.26 -17.63
C SER A 308 -21.45 1.30 -18.75
N CYS A 309 -21.46 0.84 -20.00
CA CYS A 309 -21.43 1.70 -21.19
C CYS A 309 -22.85 2.09 -21.60
N VAL A 310 -23.15 3.39 -21.66
CA VAL A 310 -24.48 3.89 -22.02
C VAL A 310 -24.41 4.73 -23.30
N GLY A 311 -25.37 4.53 -24.22
CA GLY A 311 -25.56 5.42 -25.38
C GLY A 311 -24.71 5.12 -26.63
N GLU A 312 -24.15 3.91 -26.76
CA GLU A 312 -23.38 3.50 -27.95
C GLU A 312 -24.23 3.66 -29.24
N LYS A 313 -23.80 4.52 -30.16
CA LYS A 313 -24.44 4.62 -31.48
C LYS A 313 -24.04 3.40 -32.30
N THR A 314 -24.82 2.32 -32.25
CA THR A 314 -24.65 1.21 -33.19
C THR A 314 -24.76 1.76 -34.61
N LYS A 315 -23.66 1.76 -35.36
CA LYS A 315 -23.70 1.96 -36.82
C LYS A 315 -24.69 0.94 -37.37
N GLN A 316 -25.81 1.43 -37.87
CA GLN A 316 -26.89 0.66 -38.46
C GLN A 316 -26.32 -0.05 -39.71
N SER A 317 -25.77 -1.26 -39.53
CA SER A 317 -25.50 -2.14 -40.65
C SER A 317 -26.85 -2.50 -41.25
N LYS A 318 -27.10 -2.03 -42.47
CA LYS A 318 -28.28 -2.40 -43.28
C LYS A 318 -28.36 -3.93 -43.32
N ARG A 319 -29.22 -4.52 -42.48
CA ARG A 319 -29.63 -5.91 -42.63
C ARG A 319 -30.55 -5.99 -43.84
N THR A 320 -30.03 -6.48 -44.96
CA THR A 320 -30.84 -7.02 -46.04
C THR A 320 -31.60 -8.22 -45.49
N MET A 321 -32.94 -8.12 -45.40
CA MET A 321 -33.81 -9.25 -45.08
C MET A 321 -33.72 -10.29 -46.21
N SER A 322 -33.22 -11.48 -45.91
CA SER A 322 -33.49 -12.68 -46.71
C SER A 322 -34.58 -13.47 -45.98
N LEU A 323 -35.75 -13.61 -46.61
CA LEU A 323 -36.82 -14.50 -46.14
C LEU A 323 -36.36 -15.96 -46.30
N GLY A 324 -36.18 -16.67 -45.18
CA GLY A 324 -35.99 -18.12 -45.16
C GLY A 324 -37.14 -18.78 -44.41
N VAL A 325 -37.91 -19.62 -45.11
CA VAL A 325 -39.03 -20.42 -44.60
C VAL A 325 -38.51 -21.51 -43.66
N ILE A 326 -39.06 -21.61 -42.45
CA ILE A 326 -38.78 -22.68 -41.48
C ILE A 326 -39.78 -23.82 -41.72
N LEU A 327 -39.31 -24.95 -42.23
CA LEU A 327 -40.02 -26.25 -42.15
C LEU A 327 -39.50 -26.97 -40.90
N GLY A 328 -40.30 -26.92 -39.83
CA GLY A 328 -40.03 -27.66 -38.60
C GLY A 328 -40.41 -29.13 -38.74
N ASN A 329 -39.51 -30.03 -38.37
CA ASN A 329 -39.86 -31.38 -37.96
C ASN A 329 -39.39 -31.58 -36.52
N VAL A 330 -40.37 -31.77 -35.65
CA VAL A 330 -40.23 -32.15 -34.25
C VAL A 330 -40.02 -33.66 -34.21
N ILE A 331 -38.91 -34.13 -33.62
CA ILE A 331 -38.83 -35.49 -33.12
C ILE A 331 -38.32 -35.43 -31.68
N CYS A 332 -39.27 -35.65 -30.77
CA CYS A 332 -39.07 -35.96 -29.37
C CYS A 332 -38.73 -37.44 -29.27
N LEU A 333 -37.69 -37.82 -28.53
CA LEU A 333 -37.56 -39.17 -27.96
C LEU A 333 -36.78 -39.08 -26.65
N CYS A 334 -37.48 -39.40 -25.56
CA CYS A 334 -36.98 -39.56 -24.21
C CYS A 334 -36.20 -40.87 -24.06
N PHE A 335 -35.21 -40.88 -23.17
CA PHE A 335 -35.09 -41.83 -22.07
C PHE A 335 -34.58 -41.08 -20.85
#